data_AF-A0A1F4VMR7-F1
#
_entry.id   AF-A0A1F4VMR7-F1
#
_cell.length_a   1.000
_cell.length_b   1.000
_cell.length_c   1.000
_cell.angle_alpha   90.00
_cell.angle_beta   90.00
_cell.angle_gamma   90.00
#
_symmetry.space_group_name_H-M   'P 1'
#
loop_
_entity.id
_entity.type
_entity.pdbx_description
1 polymer ?
#
loop_
_entity_poly.entity_id
_entity_poly.type
_entity_poly.pdbx_seq_one_letter_code
_entity_poly.pdbx_strand_id
1 'polypeptide(L)'
;MKKLVAVSTLIALFALTLGVTYAAFTDKGKYQGSTFSVGSADLKILNDVTLGLDPLNLVEVKEGPVFENISPNWSQNYLMKIYNNATTNLALTTNANYETANDPADLRSIIFVEPFEWNDANGDGIVDTGEEGTSLGRKTIVKWKTEGYNLGTLNRGEVKSLILRFSTDSVSETKQGASGMIDFEFNATGM
;
A
#
# COMPACT_ATOMS: atom_id res chain seq x y z
N MET A 1 -20.58 -59.50 40.86
CA MET A 1 -19.23 -59.02 41.25
C MET A 1 -18.37 -59.04 39.99
N LYS A 2 -18.25 -57.91 39.29
CA LYS A 2 -17.12 -56.97 39.31
C LYS A 2 -15.87 -57.50 38.58
N LYS A 3 -15.57 -56.80 37.47
CA LYS A 3 -14.27 -56.57 36.80
C LYS A 3 -13.86 -57.54 35.69
N LEU A 4 -14.11 -57.12 34.44
CA LEU A 4 -13.08 -56.96 33.40
C LEU A 4 -13.69 -56.23 32.20
N VAL A 5 -13.96 -54.93 32.42
CA VAL A 5 -14.12 -53.93 31.36
C VAL A 5 -12.83 -53.12 31.38
N ALA A 6 -11.98 -53.32 30.38
CA ALA A 6 -10.97 -52.39 29.90
C ALA A 6 -10.22 -53.08 28.76
N VAL A 7 -9.76 -52.31 27.78
CA VAL A 7 -8.85 -52.74 26.69
C VAL A 7 -9.49 -53.34 25.43
N SER A 8 -10.66 -52.85 25.00
CA SER A 8 -11.05 -52.99 23.58
C SER A 8 -11.77 -51.77 23.00
N THR A 9 -12.04 -50.75 23.80
CA THR A 9 -12.59 -49.45 23.38
C THR A 9 -11.54 -48.40 22.97
N LEU A 10 -10.26 -48.78 22.81
CA LEU A 10 -9.18 -47.82 22.53
C LEU A 10 -8.69 -47.80 21.07
N ILE A 11 -9.23 -48.64 20.16
CA ILE A 11 -8.71 -48.75 18.78
C ILE A 11 -9.74 -48.33 17.71
N ALA A 12 -11.01 -48.11 18.09
CA ALA A 12 -12.04 -47.60 17.17
C ALA A 12 -12.33 -46.09 17.34
N LEU A 13 -11.47 -45.34 18.05
CA LEU A 13 -11.56 -43.88 18.19
C LEU A 13 -10.45 -43.13 17.43
N PHE A 14 -9.80 -43.79 16.47
CA PHE A 14 -8.78 -43.18 15.60
C PHE A 14 -9.13 -43.23 14.11
N ALA A 15 -10.37 -43.62 13.77
CA ALA A 15 -10.88 -43.67 12.40
C ALA A 15 -11.90 -42.56 12.08
N LEU A 16 -11.89 -41.47 12.86
CA LEU A 16 -12.35 -40.17 12.41
C LEU A 16 -11.10 -39.31 12.17
N THR A 17 -10.25 -39.76 11.23
CA THR A 17 -9.34 -38.86 10.56
C THR A 17 -10.20 -37.85 9.84
N LEU A 18 -10.38 -36.74 10.54
CA LEU A 18 -10.93 -35.46 10.12
C LEU A 18 -10.32 -35.08 8.77
N GLY A 19 -10.88 -35.62 7.71
CA GLY A 19 -10.75 -35.14 6.35
C GLY A 19 -11.64 -33.93 6.15
N VAL A 20 -11.58 -32.95 7.05
CA VAL A 20 -11.94 -31.58 6.68
C VAL A 20 -10.66 -31.04 6.07
N THR A 21 -10.49 -31.32 4.77
CA THR A 21 -9.60 -30.50 3.97
C THR A 21 -10.17 -29.09 4.05
N TYR A 22 -9.68 -28.30 5.00
CA TYR A 22 -9.65 -26.87 4.80
C TYR A 22 -8.90 -26.71 3.49
N ALA A 23 -9.66 -26.48 2.41
CA ALA A 23 -9.17 -25.61 1.38
C ALA A 23 -8.86 -24.31 2.13
N ALA A 24 -7.62 -24.19 2.61
CA ALA A 24 -7.00 -22.90 2.74
C ALA A 24 -6.94 -22.38 1.31
N PHE A 25 -8.08 -21.86 0.83
CA PHE A 25 -8.03 -20.67 0.04
C PHE A 25 -7.26 -19.71 0.94
N THR A 26 -5.94 -19.66 0.78
CA THR A 26 -5.25 -18.40 0.89
C THR A 26 -5.85 -17.56 -0.24
N ASP A 27 -7.07 -17.07 0.02
CA ASP A 27 -7.45 -15.76 -0.41
C ASP A 27 -6.28 -14.91 0.08
N LYS A 28 -5.37 -14.59 -0.84
CA LYS A 28 -4.43 -13.50 -0.64
C LYS A 28 -5.36 -12.34 -0.41
N GLY A 29 -5.68 -12.08 0.87
CA GLY A 29 -6.77 -11.21 1.26
C GLY A 29 -6.70 -10.02 0.36
N LYS A 30 -7.62 -9.96 -0.60
CA LYS A 30 -7.69 -8.90 -1.58
C LYS A 30 -7.77 -7.67 -0.69
N TYR A 31 -6.70 -6.88 -0.65
CA TYR A 31 -6.63 -5.74 0.26
C TYR A 31 -7.96 -5.01 0.08
N GLN A 32 -8.76 -4.90 1.15
CA GLN A 32 -10.10 -4.29 1.13
C GLN A 32 -9.98 -2.76 1.00
N GLY A 33 -8.96 -2.31 0.28
CA GLY A 33 -8.46 -0.95 0.21
C GLY A 33 -7.48 -0.82 -0.96
N SER A 34 -7.15 0.42 -1.27
CA SER A 34 -6.11 0.81 -2.23
C SER A 34 -4.80 0.07 -1.98
N THR A 35 -3.96 -0.08 -3.00
CA THR A 35 -2.61 -0.65 -2.86
C THR A 35 -1.53 0.27 -3.41
N PHE A 36 -0.32 0.15 -2.87
CA PHE A 36 0.89 0.66 -3.51
C PHE A 36 1.69 -0.52 -4.03
N SER A 37 2.14 -0.45 -5.28
CA SER A 37 2.90 -1.51 -5.93
C SER A 37 4.09 -0.96 -6.70
N VAL A 38 5.07 -1.82 -6.97
CA VAL A 38 6.15 -1.53 -7.92
C VAL A 38 5.90 -2.28 -9.23
N GLY A 39 6.06 -1.59 -10.36
CA GLY A 39 5.97 -2.17 -11.70
C GLY A 39 7.31 -2.75 -12.21
N SER A 40 8.39 -2.62 -11.43
CA SER A 40 9.71 -3.15 -11.77
C SER A 40 10.30 -3.99 -10.64
N ALA A 41 10.94 -5.11 -10.99
CA ALA A 41 11.69 -5.96 -10.06
C ALA A 41 12.91 -5.26 -9.43
N ASP A 42 13.34 -4.15 -10.06
CA ASP A 42 14.45 -3.32 -9.62
C ASP A 42 14.07 -2.36 -8.48
N LEU A 43 12.77 -2.24 -8.19
CA LEU A 43 12.27 -1.44 -7.08
C LEU A 43 11.76 -2.33 -5.95
N LYS A 44 11.86 -1.81 -4.74
CA LYS A 44 11.16 -2.34 -3.56
C LYS A 44 10.53 -1.20 -2.79
N ILE A 45 9.46 -1.48 -2.07
CA ILE A 45 8.83 -0.58 -1.11
C ILE A 45 9.18 -1.08 0.29
N LEU A 46 9.47 -0.15 1.21
CA LEU A 46 9.54 -0.50 2.62
C LEU A 46 8.11 -0.73 3.13
N ASN A 47 7.86 -1.92 3.67
CA ASN A 47 6.59 -2.30 4.28
C ASN A 47 6.33 -1.44 5.52
N ASP A 48 7.36 -1.30 6.36
CA ASP A 48 7.43 -0.40 7.50
C ASP A 48 8.54 0.64 7.26
N VAL A 49 8.18 1.92 7.26
CA VAL A 49 9.12 3.02 6.99
C VAL A 49 10.15 3.22 8.11
N THR A 50 9.94 2.60 9.27
CA THR A 50 10.81 2.70 10.47
C THR A 50 11.91 1.63 10.52
N LEU A 51 11.79 0.54 9.76
CA LEU A 51 12.67 -0.65 9.87
C LEU A 51 13.85 -0.68 8.88
N GLY A 52 14.07 0.38 8.10
CA GLY A 52 15.19 0.46 7.16
C GLY A 52 15.17 -0.62 6.07
N LEU A 53 16.35 -1.04 5.60
CA LEU A 53 16.53 -1.95 4.45
C LEU A 53 16.66 -3.44 4.82
N ASP A 54 16.02 -3.89 5.89
CA ASP A 54 15.93 -5.33 6.18
C ASP A 54 15.29 -6.05 4.98
N PRO A 55 15.86 -7.16 4.46
CA PRO A 55 15.27 -7.90 3.35
C PRO A 55 13.81 -8.32 3.57
N LEU A 56 13.38 -8.55 4.81
CA LEU A 56 11.99 -8.87 5.15
C LEU A 56 11.06 -7.66 5.12
N ASN A 57 11.62 -6.45 5.20
CA ASN A 57 10.89 -5.19 5.10
C ASN A 57 10.71 -4.73 3.65
N LEU A 58 11.38 -5.35 2.69
CA LEU A 58 11.33 -4.98 1.28
C LEU A 58 10.25 -5.78 0.55
N VAL A 59 9.17 -5.10 0.16
CA VAL A 59 8.01 -5.69 -0.51
C VAL A 59 7.79 -5.10 -1.90
N GLU A 60 7.06 -5.81 -2.74
CA GLU A 60 6.65 -5.32 -4.07
C GLU A 60 5.27 -4.67 -4.06
N VAL A 61 4.46 -5.01 -3.05
CA VAL A 61 3.12 -4.49 -2.84
C VAL A 61 2.93 -4.23 -1.35
N LYS A 62 2.31 -3.11 -1.01
CA LYS A 62 1.83 -2.82 0.34
C LYS A 62 0.44 -2.22 0.34
N GLU A 63 -0.21 -2.25 1.49
CA GLU A 63 -1.49 -1.59 1.71
C GLU A 63 -1.40 -0.10 1.44
N GLY A 64 -2.37 0.44 0.72
CA GLY A 64 -2.50 1.86 0.43
C GLY A 64 -3.50 2.56 1.35
N PRO A 65 -3.83 3.84 1.05
CA PRO A 65 -4.80 4.59 1.81
C PRO A 65 -6.22 4.05 1.63
N VAL A 66 -6.96 3.96 2.73
CA VAL A 66 -8.39 3.68 2.71
C VAL A 66 -9.13 5.01 2.62
N PHE A 67 -9.88 5.21 1.54
CA PHE A 67 -10.68 6.40 1.33
C PHE A 67 -12.07 6.18 1.93
N GLU A 68 -12.24 6.50 3.20
CA GLU A 68 -13.51 6.38 3.92
C GLU A 68 -13.85 7.70 4.63
N ASN A 69 -15.15 8.00 4.75
CA ASN A 69 -15.66 9.16 5.48
C ASN A 69 -15.04 10.50 5.06
N ILE A 70 -14.74 10.65 3.77
CA ILE A 70 -14.18 11.88 3.22
C ILE A 70 -15.21 13.00 3.35
N SER A 71 -14.76 14.12 3.91
CA SER A 71 -15.54 15.33 4.17
C SER A 71 -14.84 16.56 3.56
N PRO A 72 -15.52 17.71 3.41
CA PRO A 72 -14.85 18.92 2.93
C PRO A 72 -13.61 19.27 3.75
N ASN A 73 -12.52 19.63 3.08
CA ASN A 73 -11.20 19.88 3.69
C ASN A 73 -10.56 18.68 4.41
N TRP A 74 -11.03 17.47 4.15
CA TRP A 74 -10.35 16.26 4.61
C TRP A 74 -8.92 16.21 4.06
N SER A 75 -7.99 15.71 4.88
CA SER A 75 -6.58 15.52 4.54
C SER A 75 -6.00 14.33 5.30
N GLN A 76 -5.19 13.53 4.62
CA GLN A 76 -4.47 12.41 5.21
C GLN A 76 -3.10 12.25 4.54
N ASN A 77 -2.06 12.14 5.35
CA ASN A 77 -0.71 11.83 4.88
C ASN A 77 -0.50 10.31 4.89
N TYR A 78 0.21 9.83 3.87
CA TYR A 78 0.67 8.45 3.78
C TYR A 78 2.18 8.45 3.50
N LEU A 79 2.97 7.83 4.38
CA LEU A 79 4.43 7.80 4.27
C LEU A 79 4.91 6.65 3.40
N MET A 80 5.86 6.94 2.53
CA MET A 80 6.36 6.00 1.54
C MET A 80 7.88 6.07 1.46
N LYS A 81 8.53 4.91 1.40
CA LYS A 81 9.95 4.77 1.11
C LYS A 81 10.13 3.73 0.00
N ILE A 82 10.79 4.14 -1.07
CA ILE A 82 11.01 3.34 -2.28
C ILE A 82 12.52 3.13 -2.44
N TYR A 83 12.95 1.88 -2.49
CA TYR A 83 14.33 1.48 -2.57
C TYR A 83 14.70 1.06 -4.00
N ASN A 84 15.84 1.55 -4.49
CA ASN A 84 16.44 1.06 -5.72
C ASN A 84 17.31 -0.17 -5.43
N ASN A 85 16.78 -1.34 -5.78
CA ASN A 85 17.42 -2.65 -5.66
C ASN A 85 18.20 -3.05 -6.94
N ALA A 86 18.25 -2.19 -7.95
CA ALA A 86 19.01 -2.42 -9.18
C ALA A 86 20.52 -2.30 -8.95
N THR A 87 21.28 -2.64 -10.00
CA THR A 87 22.72 -2.34 -10.09
C THR A 87 23.03 -1.00 -10.75
N THR A 88 22.01 -0.27 -11.22
CA THR A 88 22.13 1.02 -11.93
C THR A 88 21.27 2.09 -11.28
N ASN A 89 21.41 3.33 -11.75
CA ASN A 89 20.47 4.39 -11.39
C ASN A 89 19.14 4.19 -12.12
N LEU A 90 18.05 4.63 -11.51
CA LEU A 90 16.70 4.50 -12.05
C LEU A 90 16.05 5.88 -12.20
N ALA A 91 15.34 6.10 -13.30
CA ALA A 91 14.37 7.18 -13.39
C ALA A 91 13.03 6.68 -12.84
N LEU A 92 12.50 7.34 -11.80
CA LEU A 92 11.32 6.90 -11.07
C LEU A 92 10.08 7.70 -11.49
N THR A 93 8.99 6.98 -11.81
CA THR A 93 7.68 7.58 -12.10
C THR A 93 6.60 6.88 -11.30
N THR A 94 5.42 7.51 -11.19
CA THR A 94 4.27 6.85 -10.58
C THR A 94 2.96 7.28 -11.21
N ASN A 95 2.02 6.34 -11.31
CA ASN A 95 0.68 6.55 -11.81
C ASN A 95 -0.34 5.90 -10.86
N ALA A 96 -1.54 6.48 -10.80
CA ALA A 96 -2.69 5.80 -10.21
C ALA A 96 -3.32 4.84 -11.24
N ASN A 97 -3.87 3.74 -10.76
CA ASN A 97 -4.74 2.85 -11.51
C ASN A 97 -6.03 2.61 -10.74
N TYR A 98 -7.14 2.51 -11.45
CA TYR A 98 -8.46 2.32 -10.85
C TYR A 98 -9.44 1.86 -11.91
N GLU A 99 -10.45 1.13 -11.45
CA GLU A 99 -11.63 0.77 -12.23
C GLU A 99 -12.84 1.52 -11.68
N THR A 100 -13.74 1.97 -12.55
CA THR A 100 -14.96 2.67 -12.13
C THR A 100 -15.83 1.83 -11.18
N ALA A 101 -15.77 0.50 -11.31
CA ALA A 101 -16.48 -0.42 -10.41
C ALA A 101 -15.98 -0.36 -8.95
N ASN A 102 -14.71 0.00 -8.74
CA ASN A 102 -14.07 0.06 -7.42
C ASN A 102 -14.16 1.46 -6.78
N ASP A 103 -14.68 2.45 -7.53
CA ASP A 103 -14.95 3.81 -7.07
C ASP A 103 -16.24 4.33 -7.73
N PRO A 104 -17.42 3.81 -7.29
CA PRO A 104 -18.70 4.12 -7.89
C PRO A 104 -19.16 5.55 -7.60
N ALA A 105 -18.69 6.15 -6.51
CA ALA A 105 -18.98 7.55 -6.15
C ALA A 105 -18.06 8.56 -6.85
N ASP A 106 -17.12 8.09 -7.68
CA ASP A 106 -16.16 8.92 -8.41
C ASP A 106 -15.36 9.83 -7.45
N LEU A 107 -14.89 9.27 -6.34
CA LEU A 107 -14.04 9.97 -5.37
C LEU A 107 -12.71 10.40 -5.99
N ARG A 108 -12.19 9.63 -6.94
CA ARG A 108 -10.97 9.95 -7.70
C ARG A 108 -10.95 11.34 -8.36
N SER A 109 -12.11 11.91 -8.68
CA SER A 109 -12.21 13.22 -9.32
C SER A 109 -12.14 14.39 -8.33
N ILE A 110 -12.36 14.12 -7.04
CA ILE A 110 -12.39 15.13 -5.97
C ILE A 110 -11.25 14.98 -4.97
N ILE A 111 -10.65 13.78 -4.88
CA ILE A 111 -9.44 13.55 -4.08
C ILE A 111 -8.24 14.06 -4.86
N PHE A 112 -7.54 14.99 -4.23
CA PHE A 112 -6.23 15.45 -4.64
C PHE A 112 -5.14 14.66 -3.94
N VAL A 113 -4.06 14.38 -4.65
CA VAL A 113 -2.79 13.92 -4.14
C VAL A 113 -1.75 15.02 -4.33
N GLU A 114 -0.86 15.18 -3.36
CA GLU A 114 0.30 16.04 -3.45
C GLU A 114 1.49 15.32 -2.80
N PRO A 115 2.43 14.78 -3.60
CA PRO A 115 3.65 14.19 -3.07
C PRO A 115 4.60 15.29 -2.61
N PHE A 116 5.16 15.15 -1.42
CA PHE A 116 6.26 15.96 -0.91
C PHE A 116 7.50 15.09 -0.79
N GLU A 117 8.66 15.66 -1.07
CA GLU A 117 9.92 15.06 -0.68
C GLU A 117 9.98 14.98 0.85
N TRP A 118 10.42 13.85 1.39
CA TRP A 118 10.60 13.67 2.82
C TRP A 118 12.08 13.45 3.11
N ASN A 119 12.67 14.36 3.87
CA ASN A 119 14.04 14.20 4.35
C ASN A 119 14.02 13.68 5.79
N ASP A 120 13.80 12.36 5.93
CA ASP A 120 13.87 11.63 7.20
C ASP A 120 15.32 11.64 7.71
N ALA A 121 15.66 12.68 8.47
CA ALA A 121 17.05 13.00 8.80
C ALA A 121 17.59 12.11 9.92
N ASN A 122 16.70 11.67 10.81
CA ASN A 122 17.05 10.81 11.93
C ASN A 122 16.81 9.31 11.62
N GLY A 123 16.08 9.00 10.54
CA GLY A 123 15.83 7.64 10.05
C GLY A 123 14.77 6.89 10.85
N ASP A 124 13.96 7.58 11.66
CA ASP A 124 12.98 6.95 12.57
C ASP A 124 11.63 6.64 11.90
N GLY A 125 11.44 7.10 10.66
CA GLY A 125 10.23 6.87 9.89
C GLY A 125 9.04 7.72 10.33
N ILE A 126 9.26 8.77 11.11
CA ILE A 126 8.28 9.77 11.53
C ILE A 126 8.60 11.08 10.81
N VAL A 127 7.58 11.88 10.49
CA VAL A 127 7.82 13.21 9.89
C VAL A 127 7.99 14.22 11.01
N ASP A 128 9.22 14.71 11.17
CA ASP A 128 9.55 15.78 12.11
C ASP A 128 9.41 17.18 11.50
N THR A 129 9.43 18.19 12.38
CA THR A 129 9.41 19.59 11.95
C THR A 129 10.63 19.91 11.10
N GLY A 130 10.38 20.32 9.85
CA GLY A 130 11.45 20.66 8.89
C GLY A 130 11.87 19.53 7.96
N GLU A 131 11.29 18.33 8.10
CA GLU A 131 11.59 17.19 7.22
C GLU A 131 10.70 17.11 5.98
N GLU A 132 9.55 17.78 6.01
CA GLU A 132 8.73 17.99 4.82
C GLU A 132 9.44 18.94 3.86
N GLY A 133 9.80 18.43 2.69
CA GLY A 133 10.49 19.14 1.64
C GLY A 133 9.53 19.75 0.61
N THR A 134 10.00 19.80 -0.63
CA THR A 134 9.29 20.47 -1.71
C THR A 134 8.11 19.64 -2.21
N SER A 135 6.98 20.29 -2.50
CA SER A 135 5.86 19.68 -3.21
C SER A 135 6.23 19.37 -4.67
N LEU A 136 5.88 18.17 -5.13
CA LEU A 136 5.97 17.74 -6.53
C LEU A 136 4.71 18.10 -7.33
N GLY A 137 3.79 18.86 -6.72
CA GLY A 137 2.58 19.38 -7.34
C GLY A 137 1.32 18.61 -6.96
N ARG A 138 0.22 19.35 -6.87
CA ARG A 138 -1.10 18.82 -6.51
C ARG A 138 -1.89 18.40 -7.74
N LYS A 139 -2.39 17.16 -7.77
CA LYS A 139 -3.22 16.61 -8.86
C LYS A 139 -4.42 15.87 -8.30
N THR A 140 -5.52 15.80 -9.04
CA THR A 140 -6.55 14.81 -8.72
C THR A 140 -6.04 13.40 -9.02
N ILE A 141 -6.63 12.37 -8.44
CA ILE A 141 -6.27 10.98 -8.77
C ILE A 141 -6.50 10.69 -10.26
N VAL A 142 -7.53 11.29 -10.87
CA VAL A 142 -7.73 11.21 -12.32
C VAL A 142 -6.49 11.71 -13.09
N LYS A 143 -5.96 12.87 -12.71
CA LYS A 143 -4.75 13.41 -13.32
C LYS A 143 -3.49 12.60 -12.99
N TRP A 144 -3.41 12.02 -11.79
CA TRP A 144 -2.33 11.09 -11.45
C TRP A 144 -2.32 9.88 -12.39
N LYS A 145 -3.49 9.32 -12.74
CA LYS A 145 -3.56 8.23 -13.72
C LYS A 145 -3.06 8.67 -15.11
N THR A 146 -3.53 9.81 -15.61
CA THR A 146 -3.27 10.23 -17.00
C THR A 146 -1.90 10.89 -17.21
N GLU A 147 -1.42 11.65 -16.23
CA GLU A 147 -0.17 12.42 -16.35
C GLU A 147 0.98 11.83 -15.53
N GLY A 148 0.68 11.04 -14.48
CA GLY A 148 1.68 10.54 -13.56
C GLY A 148 2.39 11.62 -12.74
N TYR A 149 3.37 11.19 -11.97
CA TYR A 149 4.43 12.03 -11.40
C TYR A 149 5.79 11.52 -11.87
N ASN A 150 6.69 12.45 -12.19
CA ASN A 150 8.11 12.17 -12.28
C ASN A 150 8.73 12.45 -10.90
N LEU A 151 9.31 11.42 -10.29
CA LEU A 151 9.89 11.47 -8.95
C LEU A 151 11.41 11.69 -8.97
N GLY A 152 11.96 11.88 -10.17
CA GLY A 152 13.37 12.13 -10.42
C GLY A 152 14.19 10.86 -10.55
N THR A 153 15.50 11.02 -10.35
CA THR A 153 16.46 9.92 -10.34
C THR A 153 16.58 9.34 -8.95
N LEU A 154 16.61 8.01 -8.86
CA LEU A 154 16.96 7.26 -7.67
C LEU A 154 18.29 6.54 -7.90
N ASN A 155 19.34 6.92 -7.16
CA ASN A 155 20.65 6.30 -7.36
C ASN A 155 20.65 4.85 -6.89
N ARG A 156 21.63 4.08 -7.36
CA ARG A 156 21.83 2.70 -6.93
C ARG A 156 21.91 2.60 -5.41
N GLY A 157 21.07 1.77 -4.82
CA GLY A 157 21.06 1.53 -3.37
C GLY A 157 20.47 2.66 -2.52
N GLU A 158 19.89 3.69 -3.15
CA GLU A 158 19.25 4.81 -2.46
C GLU A 158 17.77 4.51 -2.15
N VAL A 159 17.24 5.23 -1.16
CA VAL A 159 15.82 5.24 -0.81
C VAL A 159 15.22 6.61 -1.10
N LYS A 160 14.16 6.66 -1.93
CA LYS A 160 13.31 7.85 -2.06
C LYS A 160 12.25 7.82 -0.98
N SER A 161 12.25 8.83 -0.12
CA SER A 161 11.23 9.04 0.92
C SER A 161 10.22 10.09 0.45
N LEU A 162 8.93 9.81 0.62
CA LEU A 162 7.82 10.66 0.18
C LEU A 162 6.73 10.76 1.26
N ILE A 163 6.14 11.94 1.38
CA ILE A 163 4.84 12.15 2.03
C ILE A 163 3.81 12.26 0.92
N LEU A 164 2.91 11.29 0.82
CA LEU A 164 1.77 11.36 -0.09
C LEU A 164 0.59 11.97 0.66
N ARG A 165 0.33 13.26 0.43
CA ARG A 165 -0.80 13.95 1.05
C ARG A 165 -2.04 13.81 0.16
N PHE A 166 -3.03 13.10 0.66
CA PHE A 166 -4.36 13.04 0.05
C PHE A 166 -5.24 14.10 0.69
N SER A 167 -6.06 14.78 -0.10
CA SER A 167 -6.95 15.85 0.41
C SER A 167 -8.18 16.05 -0.47
N THR A 168 -9.17 16.76 0.05
CA THR A 168 -10.32 17.27 -0.73
C THR A 168 -10.57 18.72 -0.39
N ASP A 169 -11.00 19.53 -1.36
CA ASP A 169 -11.42 20.92 -1.09
C ASP A 169 -12.90 20.95 -0.69
N SER A 170 -13.76 20.39 -1.53
CA SER A 170 -15.20 20.26 -1.28
C SER A 170 -15.69 18.85 -1.59
N VAL A 171 -16.74 18.43 -0.90
CA VAL A 171 -17.36 17.12 -1.07
C VAL A 171 -18.87 17.32 -1.11
N SER A 172 -19.51 16.93 -2.23
CA SER A 172 -20.97 16.97 -2.35
C SER A 172 -21.62 15.99 -1.37
N GLU A 173 -22.85 16.27 -0.94
CA GLU A 173 -23.60 15.39 -0.03
C GLU A 173 -23.70 13.95 -0.56
N THR A 174 -23.81 13.78 -1.87
CA THR A 174 -23.87 12.46 -2.54
C THR A 174 -22.57 11.65 -2.46
N LYS A 175 -21.44 12.28 -2.13
CA LYS A 175 -20.12 11.64 -2.01
C LYS A 175 -19.67 11.49 -0.55
N GLN A 176 -20.39 12.08 0.41
CA GLN A 176 -20.07 11.95 1.83
C GLN A 176 -20.33 10.52 2.32
N GLY A 177 -19.39 9.97 3.08
CA GLY A 177 -19.48 8.59 3.58
C GLY A 177 -19.27 7.50 2.52
N ALA A 178 -19.01 7.88 1.26
CA ALA A 178 -18.64 6.91 0.23
C ALA A 178 -17.20 6.42 0.43
N SER A 179 -16.90 5.27 -0.17
CA SER A 179 -15.57 4.72 -0.22
C SER A 179 -15.17 4.32 -1.64
N GLY A 180 -13.86 4.21 -1.85
CA GLY A 180 -13.29 3.81 -3.13
C GLY A 180 -11.91 3.17 -2.93
N MET A 181 -11.58 2.25 -3.84
CA MET A 181 -10.27 1.59 -3.89
C MET A 181 -9.53 2.03 -5.15
N ILE A 182 -8.29 2.47 -4.96
CA ILE A 182 -7.46 3.05 -6.01
C ILE A 182 -6.06 2.51 -5.85
N ASP A 183 -5.54 1.85 -6.87
CA ASP A 183 -4.18 1.33 -6.84
C ASP A 183 -3.19 2.39 -7.32
N PHE A 184 -1.97 2.31 -6.83
CA PHE A 184 -0.90 3.23 -7.16
C PHE A 184 0.35 2.44 -7.49
N GLU A 185 0.96 2.74 -8.63
CA GLU A 185 2.07 1.97 -9.16
C GLU A 185 3.29 2.87 -9.31
N PHE A 186 4.43 2.42 -8.78
CA PHE A 186 5.73 3.05 -8.94
C PHE A 186 6.54 2.28 -9.98
N ASN A 187 6.95 2.99 -11.02
CA ASN A 187 7.65 2.44 -12.16
C ASN A 187 9.07 2.99 -12.24
N ALA A 188 9.99 2.19 -12.78
CA ALA A 188 11.36 2.61 -13.00
C ALA A 188 11.85 2.20 -14.38
N THR A 189 12.68 3.06 -14.97
CA THR A 189 13.48 2.74 -16.16
C THR A 189 14.95 2.88 -15.82
N GLY A 190 15.75 1.88 -16.21
CA GLY A 190 17.21 1.94 -16.08
C GLY A 190 17.80 3.09 -16.90
N MET A 191 18.83 3.73 -16.35
CA MET A 191 19.58 4.81 -17.00
C MET A 191 21.02 4.41 -17.32
#